data_AF-A0A524G1T2-F1
#
_entry.id   AF-A0A524G1T2-F1
#
_cell.length_a   1.000
_cell.length_b   1.000
_cell.length_c   1.000
_cell.angle_alpha   90.00
_cell.angle_beta   90.00
_cell.angle_gamma   90.00
#
_symmetry.space_group_name_H-M   'P 1'
#
loop_
_entity.id
_entity.type
_entity.pdbx_description
1 polymer ?
#
loop_
_entity_poly.entity_id
_entity_poly.type
_entity_poly.pdbx_seq_one_letter_code
_entity_poly.pdbx_strand_id
1 'polypeptide(L)'
;MQVDDILTNLLGLFSNPVIMIATLWIIGVVIAVGLRKKPKGSKDVSKQKKQKKSKGKVKGHLIKQMQKMEGEASKDKKLSVPPVRSRQEIITDIFESKTSAIGLKASTASGYVPVSYTPLARYLKERNVSEDTVSAIIDGIMEEESEEDVKAIIEAAADSPGVNLVGAELEKAKELAVEEWNNVRDTSES
;
A
#
# COMPACT_ATOMS: atom_id res chain seq x y z
N MET A 1 8.38 44.17 23.44
CA MET A 1 9.70 43.96 24.07
C MET A 1 10.59 43.03 23.25
N GLN A 2 10.29 41.74 23.03
CA GLN A 2 11.19 40.87 22.22
C GLN A 2 11.40 41.32 20.76
N VAL A 3 10.42 42.00 20.14
CA VAL A 3 10.53 42.46 18.73
C VAL A 3 11.40 43.72 18.61
N ASP A 4 11.41 44.57 19.64
CA ASP A 4 12.15 45.84 19.67
C ASP A 4 13.66 45.60 19.84
N ASP A 5 14.02 44.56 20.61
CA ASP A 5 15.41 44.11 20.79
C ASP A 5 16.00 43.48 19.51
N ILE A 6 15.16 42.82 18.69
CA ILE A 6 15.60 42.28 17.40
C ILE A 6 15.88 43.41 16.41
N LEU A 7 15.00 44.42 16.35
CA LEU A 7 15.16 45.55 15.44
C LEU A 7 16.37 46.44 15.82
N THR A 8 16.61 46.67 17.11
CA THR A 8 17.78 47.43 17.57
C THR A 8 19.09 46.69 17.35
N ASN A 9 19.15 45.38 17.58
CA ASN A 9 20.32 44.56 17.23
C ASN A 9 20.57 44.50 15.71
N LEU A 10 19.50 44.50 14.91
CA LEU A 10 19.62 44.54 13.44
C LEU A 10 20.18 45.89 12.95
N LEU A 11 19.76 47.01 13.54
CA LEU A 11 20.31 48.33 13.21
C LEU A 11 21.77 48.49 13.66
N GLY A 12 22.15 47.92 14.80
CA GLY A 12 23.52 47.96 15.31
C GLY A 12 24.54 47.26 14.39
N LEU A 13 24.12 46.23 13.66
CA LEU A 13 24.96 45.51 12.68
C LEU A 13 25.38 46.37 11.48
N PHE A 14 24.62 47.43 11.14
CA PHE A 14 24.95 48.34 10.04
C PHE A 14 25.93 49.47 10.42
N SER A 15 26.29 49.60 11.71
CA SER A 15 27.28 50.60 12.15
C SER A 15 28.72 50.20 11.82
N ASN A 16 28.98 48.92 11.52
CA ASN A 16 30.30 48.43 11.16
C ASN A 16 30.48 48.41 9.63
N PRO A 17 31.38 49.22 9.06
CA PRO A 17 31.54 49.34 7.61
C PRO A 17 31.92 48.00 6.93
N VAL A 18 32.61 47.10 7.65
CA VAL A 18 32.98 45.78 7.12
C VAL A 18 31.75 44.89 6.92
N ILE A 19 30.81 44.93 7.87
CA ILE A 19 29.56 44.16 7.81
C ILE A 19 28.64 44.72 6.71
N MET A 20 28.66 46.04 6.51
CA MET A 20 27.93 46.68 5.42
C MET A 20 28.45 46.26 4.04
N ILE A 21 29.77 46.16 3.87
CA ILE A 21 30.38 45.69 2.60
C ILE A 21 30.06 44.21 2.36
N ALA A 22 30.13 43.37 3.40
CA ALA A 22 29.80 41.95 3.30
C ALA A 22 28.33 41.71 2.93
N THR A 23 27.40 42.45 3.54
CA THR A 23 25.96 42.36 3.24
C THR A 23 25.64 42.85 1.82
N LEU A 24 26.27 43.94 1.35
CA LEU A 24 26.18 44.38 -0.04
C LEU A 24 26.66 43.32 -1.03
N TRP A 25 27.76 42.62 -0.70
CA TRP A 25 28.27 41.51 -1.51
C TRP A 25 27.26 40.34 -1.58
N ILE A 26 26.69 39.96 -0.44
CA ILE A 26 25.68 38.89 -0.37
C ILE A 26 24.46 39.25 -1.21
N ILE A 27 23.94 40.48 -1.08
CA ILE A 27 22.81 40.96 -1.89
C ILE A 27 23.17 40.96 -3.38
N GLY A 28 24.37 41.40 -3.75
CA GLY A 28 24.87 41.37 -5.12
C GLY A 28 24.91 39.95 -5.71
N VAL A 29 25.37 38.97 -4.93
CA VAL A 29 25.38 37.55 -5.34
C VAL A 29 23.95 37.01 -5.51
N VAL A 30 23.04 37.33 -4.59
CA VAL A 30 21.62 36.92 -4.68
C VAL A 30 20.95 37.52 -5.92
N ILE A 31 21.19 38.79 -6.23
CA ILE A 31 20.66 39.44 -7.45
C ILE A 31 21.28 38.81 -8.71
N ALA A 32 22.59 38.53 -8.71
CA ALA A 32 23.26 37.88 -9.85
C ALA A 32 22.72 36.45 -10.11
N VAL A 33 22.42 35.69 -9.06
CA VAL A 33 21.79 34.37 -9.14
C VAL A 33 20.33 34.49 -9.59
N GLY A 34 19.60 35.50 -9.11
CA GLY A 34 18.23 35.81 -9.52
C GLY A 34 18.12 36.20 -10.99
N LEU A 35 19.05 37.01 -11.51
CA LEU A 35 19.10 37.40 -12.93
C LEU A 35 19.54 36.25 -13.86
N ARG A 36 20.32 35.28 -13.36
CA ARG A 36 20.61 34.04 -14.11
C ARG A 36 19.42 33.07 -14.17
N LYS A 37 18.45 33.18 -13.25
CA LYS A 37 17.15 32.50 -13.36
C LYS A 37 16.24 33.31 -14.29
N LYS A 38 16.51 33.22 -15.60
CA LYS A 38 15.62 33.78 -16.62
C LYS A 38 14.22 33.15 -16.52
N PRO A 39 13.15 33.94 -16.34
CA PRO A 39 11.80 33.51 -16.70
C PRO A 39 11.73 33.44 -18.23
N LYS A 40 11.31 32.30 -18.78
CA LYS A 40 10.94 32.23 -20.20
C LYS A 40 9.47 32.63 -20.33
N GLY A 41 9.24 33.93 -20.57
CA GLY A 41 7.93 34.45 -20.94
C GLY A 41 8.05 35.55 -21.99
N SER A 42 7.50 35.27 -23.17
CA SER A 42 6.81 36.22 -24.08
C SER A 42 7.55 37.47 -24.58
N LYS A 43 7.89 37.49 -25.88
CA LYS A 43 7.56 38.61 -26.79
C LYS A 43 7.42 38.09 -28.23
N ASP A 44 6.35 38.56 -28.85
CA ASP A 44 5.86 38.26 -30.20
C ASP A 44 6.89 38.32 -31.32
N VAL A 45 6.61 37.52 -32.36
CA VAL A 45 6.57 37.88 -33.79
C VAL A 45 6.88 36.64 -34.62
N SER A 46 5.82 36.13 -35.26
CA SER A 46 5.80 35.49 -36.57
C SER A 46 6.57 34.18 -36.81
N LYS A 47 5.90 33.30 -37.56
CA LYS A 47 6.45 32.25 -38.43
C LYS A 47 7.08 31.02 -37.76
N GLN A 48 6.39 29.90 -38.00
CA GLN A 48 6.95 28.57 -38.24
C GLN A 48 7.83 27.98 -37.13
N LYS A 49 7.21 27.30 -36.16
CA LYS A 49 7.95 26.35 -35.32
C LYS A 49 7.77 24.93 -35.84
N LYS A 50 8.67 24.53 -36.76
CA LYS A 50 9.12 23.14 -36.88
C LYS A 50 9.59 22.70 -35.50
N GLN A 51 8.79 21.88 -34.82
CA GLN A 51 9.15 21.31 -33.52
C GLN A 51 10.40 20.44 -33.68
N LYS A 52 11.45 20.85 -32.99
CA LYS A 52 12.72 20.14 -32.83
C LYS A 52 12.45 18.88 -32.01
N LYS A 53 12.50 17.71 -32.65
CA LYS A 53 12.40 16.40 -32.01
C LYS A 53 13.51 16.27 -30.94
N SER A 54 13.10 16.14 -29.69
CA SER A 54 13.96 15.65 -28.61
C SER A 54 14.31 14.19 -28.92
N LYS A 55 15.61 13.93 -29.15
CA LYS A 55 16.14 12.56 -29.27
C LYS A 55 16.22 11.93 -27.88
N GLY A 56 15.07 11.58 -27.31
CA GLY A 56 15.01 10.48 -26.35
C GLY A 56 15.08 9.17 -27.13
N LYS A 57 15.97 8.25 -26.76
CA LYS A 57 16.01 6.89 -27.32
C LYS A 57 14.76 6.11 -26.86
N VAL A 58 13.60 6.47 -27.40
CA VAL A 58 12.37 5.68 -27.27
C VAL A 58 12.47 4.58 -28.32
N LYS A 59 12.35 3.31 -27.88
CA LYS A 59 12.31 2.10 -28.72
C LYS A 59 11.53 2.41 -30.00
N GLY A 60 12.19 2.31 -31.16
CA GLY A 60 11.63 2.75 -32.46
C GLY A 60 10.29 2.13 -32.83
N HIS A 61 9.88 1.05 -32.15
CA HIS A 61 8.57 0.43 -32.28
C HIS A 61 7.41 1.30 -31.76
N LEU A 62 7.60 1.98 -30.62
CA LEU A 62 6.61 2.89 -30.03
C LEU A 62 6.37 4.12 -30.92
N ILE A 63 7.45 4.69 -31.47
CA ILE A 63 7.36 5.83 -32.39
C ILE A 63 6.61 5.45 -33.66
N LYS A 64 6.88 4.25 -34.22
CA LYS A 64 6.15 3.75 -35.39
C LYS A 64 4.67 3.53 -35.11
N GLN A 65 4.32 3.02 -33.93
CA GLN A 65 2.92 2.84 -33.52
C GLN A 65 2.19 4.18 -33.35
N MET A 66 2.83 5.17 -32.71
CA MET A 66 2.26 6.52 -32.57
C MET A 66 2.01 7.16 -33.94
N GLN A 67 2.96 7.08 -34.87
CA GLN A 67 2.79 7.60 -36.24
C GLN A 67 1.68 6.87 -37.01
N LYS A 68 1.51 5.56 -36.80
CA LYS A 68 0.42 4.80 -37.41
C LYS A 68 -0.94 5.25 -36.87
N MET A 69 -1.07 5.46 -35.56
CA MET A 69 -2.30 5.97 -34.93
C MET A 69 -2.62 7.41 -35.39
N GLU A 70 -1.62 8.28 -35.50
CA GLU A 70 -1.79 9.65 -36.02
C GLU A 70 -2.26 9.64 -37.49
N GLY A 71 -1.72 8.71 -38.30
CA GLY A 71 -2.15 8.49 -39.69
C GLY A 71 -3.55 7.86 -39.83
N GLU A 72 -4.01 7.09 -38.83
CA GLU A 72 -5.36 6.53 -38.77
C GLU A 72 -6.39 7.56 -38.28
N ALA A 73 -6.03 8.38 -37.29
CA ALA A 73 -6.84 9.48 -36.77
C ALA A 73 -7.09 10.57 -37.82
N SER A 74 -6.08 10.91 -38.63
CA SER A 74 -6.20 11.92 -39.69
C SER A 74 -7.02 11.46 -40.91
N LYS A 75 -7.41 10.19 -40.97
CA LYS A 75 -8.17 9.60 -42.09
C LYS A 75 -9.56 9.10 -41.69
N ASP A 76 -10.06 9.51 -40.52
CA ASP A 76 -11.32 9.03 -39.90
C ASP A 76 -11.43 7.49 -39.86
N LYS A 77 -10.27 6.79 -39.81
CA LYS A 77 -10.25 5.34 -39.67
C LYS A 77 -10.33 4.98 -38.19
N LYS A 78 -11.03 3.88 -37.89
CA LYS A 78 -11.16 3.35 -36.52
C LYS A 78 -9.75 3.10 -35.96
N LEU A 79 -9.36 3.92 -34.98
CA LEU A 79 -8.05 3.90 -34.34
C LEU A 79 -7.70 2.52 -33.79
N SER A 80 -6.61 1.93 -34.30
CA SER A 80 -6.05 0.69 -33.75
C SER A 80 -5.31 0.99 -32.44
N VAL A 81 -6.05 1.23 -31.35
CA VAL A 81 -5.46 1.43 -30.03
C VAL A 81 -4.88 0.10 -29.53
N PRO A 82 -3.59 0.03 -29.16
CA PRO A 82 -3.02 -1.18 -28.58
C PRO A 82 -3.75 -1.50 -27.26
N PRO A 83 -4.02 -2.78 -26.95
CA PRO A 83 -4.68 -3.14 -25.69
C PRO A 83 -3.78 -2.69 -24.54
N VAL A 84 -4.15 -1.60 -23.88
CA VAL A 84 -3.44 -1.11 -22.70
C VAL A 84 -3.94 -1.94 -21.53
N ARG A 85 -3.13 -2.92 -21.11
CA ARG A 85 -3.43 -3.69 -19.91
C ARG A 85 -3.45 -2.77 -18.71
N SER A 86 -4.46 -2.93 -17.85
CA SER A 86 -4.50 -2.22 -16.57
C SER A 86 -3.29 -2.64 -15.71
N ARG A 87 -2.89 -1.78 -14.75
CA ARG A 87 -1.83 -2.16 -13.79
C ARG A 87 -2.20 -3.45 -13.06
N GLN A 88 -3.48 -3.64 -12.76
CA GLN A 88 -3.98 -4.83 -12.09
C GLN A 88 -3.79 -6.08 -12.95
N GLU A 89 -4.13 -6.04 -14.24
CA GLU A 89 -3.88 -7.17 -15.17
C GLU A 89 -2.39 -7.54 -15.23
N ILE A 90 -1.51 -6.53 -15.29
CA ILE A 90 -0.06 -6.78 -15.33
C ILE A 90 0.40 -7.45 -14.03
N ILE A 91 -0.11 -7.01 -12.87
CA ILE A 91 0.22 -7.58 -11.57
C ILE A 91 -0.30 -9.02 -11.47
N THR A 92 -1.54 -9.26 -11.89
CA THR A 92 -2.16 -10.59 -11.92
C THR A 92 -1.35 -11.56 -12.79
N ASP A 93 -0.99 -11.16 -14.01
CA ASP A 93 -0.16 -11.99 -14.91
C ASP A 93 1.18 -12.37 -14.27
N ILE A 94 1.85 -11.41 -13.60
CA ILE A 94 3.13 -11.65 -12.92
C ILE A 94 2.95 -12.60 -11.74
N PHE A 95 1.88 -12.42 -10.97
CA PHE A 95 1.56 -13.26 -9.82
C PHE A 95 1.25 -14.70 -10.25
N GLU A 96 0.39 -14.89 -11.25
CA GLU A 96 0.05 -16.20 -11.80
C GLU A 96 1.26 -16.90 -12.41
N SER A 97 2.12 -16.15 -13.12
CA SER A 97 3.36 -16.69 -13.67
C SER A 97 4.32 -17.18 -12.58
N LYS A 98 4.49 -16.41 -11.50
CA LYS A 98 5.37 -16.79 -10.39
C LYS A 98 4.82 -17.93 -9.57
N THR A 99 3.52 -17.93 -9.27
CA THR A 99 2.86 -19.01 -8.52
C THR A 99 2.87 -20.32 -9.31
N SER A 100 2.61 -20.28 -10.61
CA SER A 100 2.72 -21.47 -11.48
C SER A 100 4.15 -22.00 -11.55
N ALA A 101 5.17 -21.13 -11.53
CA ALA A 101 6.58 -21.55 -11.56
C ALA A 101 7.01 -22.34 -10.31
N ILE A 102 6.36 -22.10 -9.17
CA ILE A 102 6.57 -22.85 -7.92
C ILE A 102 5.55 -24.00 -7.74
N GLY A 103 4.77 -24.31 -8.78
CA GLY A 103 3.79 -25.40 -8.75
C GLY A 103 2.51 -25.10 -7.96
N LEU A 104 2.28 -23.84 -7.58
CA LEU A 104 1.08 -23.41 -6.87
C LEU A 104 0.05 -22.84 -7.86
N LYS A 105 -1.22 -23.21 -7.68
CA LYS A 105 -2.32 -22.67 -8.47
C LYS A 105 -3.05 -21.61 -7.66
N ALA A 106 -3.22 -20.42 -8.22
CA ALA A 106 -4.04 -19.38 -7.60
C ALA A 106 -5.46 -19.93 -7.38
N SER A 107 -6.00 -19.75 -6.16
CA SER A 107 -7.35 -20.18 -5.85
C SER A 107 -8.34 -19.42 -6.72
N THR A 108 -9.15 -20.16 -7.48
CA THR A 108 -10.23 -19.61 -8.33
C THR A 108 -11.54 -19.43 -7.57
N ALA A 109 -11.57 -19.81 -6.29
CA ALA A 109 -12.71 -19.58 -5.42
C ALA A 109 -12.87 -18.06 -5.20
N SER A 110 -13.90 -17.48 -5.80
CA SER A 110 -14.21 -16.07 -5.70
C SER A 110 -14.44 -15.68 -4.24
N GLY A 111 -13.49 -14.93 -3.65
CA GLY A 111 -13.70 -14.17 -2.42
C GLY A 111 -13.63 -14.93 -1.10
N TYR A 112 -13.53 -16.27 -1.08
CA TYR A 112 -13.40 -17.02 0.17
C TYR A 112 -11.93 -17.37 0.42
N VAL A 113 -11.25 -16.52 1.20
CA VAL A 113 -10.06 -16.95 1.93
C VAL A 113 -10.59 -17.66 3.17
N PRO A 114 -10.47 -18.99 3.31
CA PRO A 114 -10.89 -19.65 4.52
C PRO A 114 -10.12 -19.01 5.66
N VAL A 115 -10.85 -18.45 6.63
CA VAL A 115 -10.27 -18.05 7.91
C VAL A 115 -9.52 -19.28 8.42
N SER A 116 -8.26 -19.08 8.75
CA SER A 116 -7.28 -20.11 9.09
C SER A 116 -7.92 -21.30 9.79
N TYR A 117 -7.80 -22.49 9.19
CA TYR A 117 -8.19 -23.75 9.79
C TYR A 117 -7.29 -24.04 11.00
N THR A 118 -7.53 -23.35 12.12
CA THR A 118 -6.92 -23.73 13.39
C THR A 118 -7.31 -25.19 13.67
N PRO A 119 -6.41 -25.99 14.26
CA PRO A 119 -6.70 -27.33 14.75
C PRO A 119 -8.06 -27.45 15.45
N LEU A 120 -8.43 -26.48 16.30
CA LEU A 120 -9.74 -26.37 16.92
C LEU A 120 -10.87 -26.14 15.89
N ALA A 121 -10.74 -25.18 14.99
CA ALA A 121 -11.75 -24.89 13.96
C ALA A 121 -12.08 -26.12 13.13
N ARG A 122 -11.04 -26.84 12.72
CA ARG A 122 -11.16 -28.07 11.96
C ARG A 122 -11.86 -29.16 12.77
N TYR A 123 -11.47 -29.33 14.03
CA TYR A 123 -12.06 -30.31 14.93
C TYR A 123 -13.56 -30.09 15.15
N LEU A 124 -13.99 -28.83 15.27
CA LEU A 124 -15.40 -28.46 15.40
C LEU A 124 -16.17 -28.63 14.09
N LYS A 125 -15.57 -28.26 12.95
CA LYS A 125 -16.18 -28.44 11.63
C LYS A 125 -16.42 -29.91 11.27
N GLU A 126 -15.49 -30.81 11.64
CA GLU A 126 -15.65 -32.26 11.48
C GLU A 126 -16.85 -32.84 12.25
N ARG A 127 -17.38 -32.10 13.24
CA ARG A 127 -18.56 -32.45 14.04
C ARG A 127 -19.83 -31.74 13.60
N ASN A 128 -19.82 -31.15 12.41
CA ASN A 128 -20.93 -30.38 11.84
C ASN A 128 -21.33 -29.14 12.64
N VAL A 129 -20.40 -28.55 13.40
CA VAL A 129 -20.60 -27.22 13.98
C VAL A 129 -20.62 -26.19 12.85
N SER A 130 -21.57 -25.26 12.90
CA SER A 130 -21.72 -24.22 11.87
C SER A 130 -20.49 -23.31 11.83
N GLU A 131 -20.09 -22.84 10.65
CA GLU A 131 -18.89 -22.00 10.50
C GLU A 131 -19.00 -20.68 11.27
N ASP A 132 -20.20 -20.12 11.35
CA ASP A 132 -20.49 -18.91 12.16
C ASP A 132 -20.26 -19.19 13.65
N THR A 133 -20.69 -20.36 14.14
CA THR A 133 -20.47 -20.78 15.53
C THR A 133 -18.99 -21.04 15.80
N VAL A 134 -18.29 -21.67 14.86
CA VAL A 134 -16.84 -21.90 14.98
C VAL A 134 -16.09 -20.57 15.04
N SER A 135 -16.43 -19.61 14.18
CA SER A 135 -15.82 -18.27 14.22
C SER A 135 -16.06 -17.59 15.56
N ALA A 136 -17.31 -17.58 16.04
CA ALA A 136 -17.66 -16.95 17.32
C ALA A 136 -16.90 -17.58 18.51
N ILE A 137 -16.72 -18.90 18.51
CA ILE A 137 -15.94 -19.60 19.54
C ILE A 137 -14.47 -19.19 19.48
N ILE A 138 -13.88 -19.17 18.29
CA ILE A 138 -12.47 -18.79 18.11
C ILE A 138 -12.25 -17.34 18.53
N ASP A 139 -13.12 -16.44 18.09
CA ASP A 139 -13.04 -15.02 18.45
C ASP A 139 -13.12 -14.85 19.97
N GLY A 140 -14.06 -15.52 20.64
CA GLY A 140 -14.16 -15.51 22.11
C GLY A 140 -12.89 -16.04 22.79
N ILE A 141 -12.33 -17.17 22.35
CA ILE A 141 -11.10 -17.74 22.93
C ILE A 141 -9.91 -16.78 22.79
N MET A 142 -9.81 -16.06 21.67
CA MET A 142 -8.70 -15.13 21.42
C MET A 142 -8.78 -13.85 22.25
N GLU A 143 -9.96 -13.52 22.79
CA GLU A 143 -10.17 -12.35 23.64
C GLU A 143 -9.85 -12.62 25.12
N GLU A 144 -9.79 -13.88 25.56
CA GLU A 144 -9.62 -14.23 26.98
C GLU A 144 -8.17 -14.19 27.48
N GLU A 145 -8.01 -13.85 28.75
CA GLU A 145 -6.70 -13.72 29.41
C GLU A 145 -6.31 -14.94 30.26
N SER A 146 -7.24 -15.85 30.54
CA SER A 146 -7.01 -17.01 31.40
C SER A 146 -7.33 -18.35 30.70
N GLU A 147 -6.54 -19.37 31.03
CA GLU A 147 -6.76 -20.74 30.51
C GLU A 147 -8.11 -21.31 30.98
N GLU A 148 -8.54 -20.94 32.18
CA GLU A 148 -9.79 -21.39 32.80
C GLU A 148 -10.99 -20.84 32.05
N ASP A 149 -10.94 -19.56 31.64
CA ASP A 149 -11.98 -18.92 30.85
C ASP A 149 -12.05 -19.49 29.43
N VAL A 150 -10.91 -19.80 28.81
CA VAL A 150 -10.85 -20.49 27.50
C VAL A 150 -11.57 -21.84 27.56
N LYS A 151 -11.33 -22.64 28.62
CA LYS A 151 -12.03 -23.91 28.82
C LYS A 151 -13.52 -23.71 29.08
N ALA A 152 -13.89 -22.66 29.82
CA ALA A 152 -15.27 -22.33 30.10
C ALA A 152 -16.05 -21.92 28.85
N ILE A 153 -15.42 -21.23 27.89
CA ILE A 153 -16.04 -20.89 26.59
C ILE A 153 -16.39 -22.16 25.81
N ILE A 154 -15.47 -23.13 25.75
CA ILE A 154 -15.73 -24.41 25.06
C ILE A 154 -16.84 -25.20 25.76
N GLU A 155 -16.88 -25.17 27.09
CA GLU A 155 -17.93 -25.83 27.87
C GLU A 155 -19.31 -25.19 27.64
N ALA A 156 -19.40 -23.86 27.69
CA ALA A 156 -20.62 -23.12 27.36
C ALA A 156 -21.05 -23.31 25.89
N ALA A 157 -20.08 -23.41 24.98
CA ALA A 157 -20.35 -23.69 23.58
C ALA A 157 -20.90 -25.10 23.39
N ALA A 158 -20.44 -26.09 24.16
CA ALA A 158 -20.94 -27.46 24.10
C ALA A 158 -22.40 -27.60 24.55
N ASP A 159 -22.87 -26.70 25.41
CA ASP A 159 -24.28 -26.63 25.82
C ASP A 159 -25.17 -25.93 24.78
N SER A 160 -24.58 -25.30 23.75
CA SER A 160 -25.32 -24.53 22.76
C SER A 160 -26.00 -25.41 21.71
N PRO A 161 -27.22 -25.06 21.26
CA PRO A 161 -27.92 -25.81 20.23
C PRO A 161 -27.12 -25.78 18.91
N GLY A 162 -26.68 -26.96 18.45
CA GLY A 162 -25.89 -27.11 17.22
C GLY A 162 -24.43 -27.49 17.46
N VAL A 163 -23.97 -27.52 18.71
CA VAL A 163 -22.67 -28.07 19.09
C VAL A 163 -22.95 -29.29 19.96
N ASN A 164 -22.61 -30.48 19.49
CA ASN A 164 -22.84 -31.72 20.24
C ASN A 164 -21.49 -32.31 20.67
N LEU A 165 -20.82 -31.64 21.61
CA LEU A 165 -19.55 -32.09 22.18
C LEU A 165 -19.84 -32.73 23.54
N VAL A 166 -19.63 -34.04 23.67
CA VAL A 166 -19.88 -34.76 24.94
C VAL A 166 -18.70 -35.65 25.32
N GLY A 167 -18.39 -35.69 26.61
CA GLY A 167 -17.39 -36.59 27.19
C GLY A 167 -15.99 -36.35 26.61
N ALA A 168 -15.41 -37.39 26.00
CA ALA A 168 -14.05 -37.34 25.45
C ALA A 168 -13.89 -36.30 24.32
N GLU A 169 -14.96 -35.94 23.62
CA GLU A 169 -14.90 -34.93 22.56
C GLU A 169 -14.81 -33.51 23.12
N LEU A 170 -15.49 -33.26 24.23
CA LEU A 170 -15.44 -31.99 24.94
C LEU A 170 -14.04 -31.76 25.52
N GLU A 171 -13.47 -32.77 26.17
CA GLU A 171 -12.12 -32.67 26.73
C GLU A 171 -11.07 -32.41 25.65
N LYS A 172 -11.17 -33.10 24.51
CA LYS A 172 -10.26 -32.85 23.38
C LYS A 172 -10.45 -31.46 22.76
N ALA A 173 -11.68 -30.93 22.72
CA ALA A 173 -11.91 -29.56 22.28
C ALA A 173 -11.29 -28.54 23.25
N LYS A 174 -11.39 -28.78 24.56
CA LYS A 174 -10.76 -27.95 25.61
C LYS A 174 -9.23 -27.94 25.47
N GLU A 175 -8.63 -29.11 25.28
CA GLU A 175 -7.17 -29.23 25.07
C GLU A 175 -6.71 -28.44 23.83
N LEU A 176 -7.39 -28.61 22.70
CA LEU A 176 -7.07 -27.90 21.46
C LEU A 176 -7.26 -26.39 21.59
N ALA A 177 -8.26 -25.93 22.33
CA ALA A 177 -8.50 -24.51 22.57
C ALA A 177 -7.36 -23.87 23.37
N VAL A 178 -6.88 -24.54 24.41
CA VAL A 178 -5.76 -24.07 25.22
C VAL A 178 -4.46 -24.07 24.42
N GLU A 179 -4.21 -25.10 23.61
CA GLU A 179 -3.03 -25.16 22.74
C GLU A 179 -2.99 -23.99 21.75
N GLU A 180 -4.11 -23.72 21.07
CA GLU A 180 -4.21 -22.60 20.13
C GLU A 180 -4.03 -21.24 20.82
N TRP A 181 -4.65 -21.06 21.98
CA TRP A 181 -4.54 -19.84 22.76
C TRP A 181 -3.09 -19.58 23.23
N ASN A 182 -2.41 -20.60 23.74
CA ASN A 182 -0.99 -20.52 24.13
C ASN A 182 -0.11 -20.16 22.93
N ASN A 183 -0.30 -20.82 21.78
CA ASN A 183 0.47 -20.55 20.58
C ASN A 183 0.37 -19.09 20.11
N VAL A 184 -0.82 -18.49 20.22
CA VAL A 184 -1.04 -17.09 19.86
C VAL A 184 -0.35 -16.14 20.83
N ARG A 185 -0.40 -16.41 22.14
CA ARG A 185 0.27 -15.58 23.15
C ARG A 185 1.79 -15.66 23.05
N ASP A 186 2.35 -16.87 22.93
CA ASP A 186 3.79 -17.09 22.76
C ASP A 186 4.34 -16.35 21.53
N THR A 187 3.57 -16.33 20.44
CA THR A 187 3.93 -15.61 19.21
C THR A 187 3.84 -14.09 19.38
N SER A 188 2.94 -13.58 20.22
CA SER A 188 2.78 -12.14 20.48
C SER A 188 3.84 -11.54 21.41
N GLU A 189 4.47 -12.37 22.24
CA GLU A 189 5.53 -11.97 23.17
C GLU A 189 6.95 -12.09 22.56
N SER A 190 7.07 -12.63 21.34
CA SER A 190 8.33 -12.84 20.60
C SER A 190 8.65 -11.72 19.61
#